data_AF-A0A8T0I7L2-F1
#
_entry.id   AF-A0A8T0I7L2-F1
#
_cell.length_a   1.000
_cell.length_b   1.000
_cell.length_c   1.000
_cell.angle_alpha   90.00
_cell.angle_beta   90.00
_cell.angle_gamma   90.00
#
_symmetry.space_group_name_H-M   'P 1'
#
loop_
_entity.id
_entity.type
_entity.pdbx_description
1 polymer ?
#
loop_
_entity_poly.entity_id
_entity_poly.type
_entity_poly.pdbx_seq_one_letter_code
_entity_poly.pdbx_strand_id
1 'polypeptide(L)'
;MAGLAVTSTSLRSSPCSLYSELETLRRRRLGCVRCAQVQTESSVPGEKRKYKDSFTDLVFINGCREAFGKVAGWQSPRSWEEGYEGMVEVSHALARNRNAAEQQAAVLKGFPKVPNWFRKLFPYSDWGAELNARITPLFFSWLVGPCEPVEVTINGKTLKSGVQIEKCRYLETSGCTGLCVNSCKMPTQYFFTTELGMPLTMEPNFEDMSCLMIFGQTPPSAEDDVVFKQKCCTSYCPTSSPASEVCPKLR
;
A
#
# COMPACT_ATOMS: atom_id res chain seq x y z
N MET A 1 20.97 42.89 -64.46
CA MET A 1 20.45 41.84 -65.37
C MET A 1 19.77 40.82 -64.46
N ALA A 2 18.48 40.98 -64.15
CA ALA A 2 17.30 40.66 -64.96
C ALA A 2 17.05 39.15 -65.11
N GLY A 3 15.89 38.72 -64.60
CA GLY A 3 15.14 37.53 -65.02
C GLY A 3 15.38 36.24 -64.23
N LEU A 4 14.41 35.38 -63.89
CA LEU A 4 12.94 35.43 -63.75
C LEU A 4 12.55 34.03 -63.18
N ALA A 5 11.39 33.97 -62.53
CA ALA A 5 10.86 32.88 -61.72
C ALA A 5 10.58 31.55 -62.46
N VAL A 6 10.60 30.44 -61.71
CA VAL A 6 9.65 29.30 -61.88
C VAL A 6 9.29 28.71 -60.51
N THR A 7 7.99 28.54 -60.30
CA THR A 7 7.28 27.99 -59.13
C THR A 7 7.42 26.47 -58.99
N SER A 8 7.47 25.95 -57.76
CA SER A 8 7.15 24.55 -57.46
C SER A 8 6.52 24.42 -56.07
N THR A 9 5.35 23.77 -56.06
CA THR A 9 4.49 23.45 -54.93
C THR A 9 5.10 22.33 -54.07
N SER A 10 5.25 22.57 -52.76
CA SER A 10 5.63 21.54 -51.78
C SER A 10 4.46 21.27 -50.83
N LEU A 11 3.79 20.14 -51.05
CA LEU A 11 2.89 19.52 -50.09
C LEU A 11 3.74 18.76 -49.06
N ARG A 12 3.68 19.17 -47.79
CA ARG A 12 4.19 18.40 -46.66
C ARG A 12 3.14 17.35 -46.27
N SER A 13 3.47 16.07 -46.40
CA SER A 13 2.75 14.97 -45.76
C SER A 13 3.58 14.42 -44.59
N SER A 14 2.94 14.32 -43.42
CA SER A 14 3.51 13.83 -42.16
C SER A 14 3.57 12.30 -42.11
N PRO A 15 4.55 11.68 -41.42
CA PRO A 15 4.67 10.23 -41.29
C PRO A 15 3.90 9.72 -40.07
N CYS A 16 2.71 9.16 -40.27
CA CYS A 16 1.98 8.41 -39.25
C CYS A 16 1.23 7.25 -39.93
N SER A 17 1.92 6.14 -40.23
CA SER A 17 1.29 4.97 -40.86
C SER A 17 2.02 3.63 -40.68
N LEU A 18 3.16 3.56 -39.97
CA LEU A 18 3.98 2.34 -39.93
C LEU A 18 3.95 1.57 -38.60
N TYR A 19 3.08 1.93 -37.66
CA TYR A 19 2.96 1.23 -36.36
C TYR A 19 1.74 0.30 -36.24
N SER A 20 0.81 0.29 -37.21
CA SER A 20 -0.46 -0.47 -37.07
C SER A 20 -0.47 -1.88 -37.68
N GLU A 21 0.60 -2.33 -38.36
CA GLU A 21 0.60 -3.63 -39.06
C GLU A 21 1.29 -4.78 -38.30
N LEU A 22 1.97 -4.50 -37.18
CA LEU A 22 2.65 -5.56 -36.39
C LEU A 22 1.78 -6.16 -35.27
N GLU A 23 0.66 -5.54 -34.90
CA GLU A 23 -0.20 -6.02 -33.81
C GLU A 23 -1.27 -7.04 -34.25
N THR A 24 -1.58 -7.11 -35.54
CA THR A 24 -2.67 -7.96 -36.07
C THR A 24 -2.29 -9.42 -36.31
N LEU A 25 -1.00 -9.76 -36.34
CA LEU A 25 -0.53 -11.13 -36.63
C LEU A 25 -0.31 -12.03 -35.41
N ARG A 26 -0.37 -11.50 -34.18
CA ARG A 26 -0.17 -12.29 -32.95
C ARG A 26 -1.44 -12.87 -32.34
N ARG A 27 -2.61 -12.56 -32.91
CA ARG A 27 -3.95 -12.95 -32.40
C ARG A 27 -4.49 -14.30 -32.88
N ARG A 28 -3.65 -15.17 -33.45
CA ARG A 28 -4.07 -16.51 -33.89
C ARG A 28 -3.17 -17.59 -33.30
N ARG A 29 -3.63 -18.19 -32.19
CA ARG A 29 -3.47 -19.59 -31.73
C ARG A 29 -3.24 -19.65 -30.22
N LEU A 30 -3.79 -20.72 -29.63
CA LEU A 30 -3.86 -21.08 -28.20
C LEU A 30 -5.03 -20.36 -27.52
N GLY A 31 -6.10 -21.01 -27.08
CA GLY A 31 -6.31 -22.39 -26.67
C GLY A 31 -7.16 -22.30 -25.41
N CYS A 32 -8.42 -22.72 -25.47
CA CYS A 32 -9.43 -22.57 -24.42
C CYS A 32 -8.98 -23.22 -23.10
N VAL A 33 -8.72 -22.42 -22.07
CA VAL A 33 -8.72 -22.84 -20.67
C VAL A 33 -9.76 -21.97 -19.97
N ARG A 34 -10.87 -22.58 -19.52
CA ARG A 34 -11.88 -21.91 -18.70
C ARG A 34 -11.27 -21.57 -17.34
N CYS A 35 -10.70 -20.38 -17.20
CA CYS A 35 -10.54 -19.74 -15.91
C CYS A 35 -11.91 -19.18 -15.50
N ALA A 36 -12.40 -19.60 -14.33
CA ALA A 36 -13.56 -18.97 -13.71
C ALA A 36 -13.25 -17.48 -13.54
N GLN A 37 -13.98 -16.64 -14.28
CA GLN A 37 -13.89 -15.20 -14.14
C GLN A 37 -14.52 -14.84 -12.79
N VAL A 38 -13.69 -14.62 -11.78
CA VAL A 38 -14.08 -13.80 -10.64
C VAL A 38 -14.34 -12.41 -11.20
N GLN A 39 -15.58 -11.95 -11.09
CA GLN A 39 -15.94 -10.59 -11.48
C GLN A 39 -15.23 -9.62 -10.52
N THR A 40 -14.07 -9.12 -10.92
CA THR A 40 -13.50 -7.91 -10.36
C THR A 40 -14.29 -6.75 -10.94
N GLU A 41 -15.18 -6.16 -10.13
CA GLU A 41 -15.71 -4.84 -10.41
C GLU A 41 -14.53 -3.88 -10.52
N SER A 42 -14.23 -3.45 -11.74
CA SER A 42 -13.25 -2.42 -12.03
C SER A 42 -13.67 -1.13 -11.31
N SER A 43 -12.94 -0.74 -10.27
CA SER A 43 -13.21 0.50 -9.55
C SER A 43 -12.93 1.70 -10.45
N VAL A 44 -13.96 2.53 -10.70
CA VAL A 44 -13.80 3.83 -11.34
C VAL A 44 -12.80 4.67 -10.53
N PRO A 45 -11.81 5.33 -11.15
CA PRO A 45 -10.90 6.22 -10.46
C PRO A 45 -11.66 7.28 -9.66
N GLY A 46 -11.53 7.26 -8.33
CA GLY A 46 -12.12 8.25 -7.43
C GLY A 46 -13.30 7.75 -6.55
N GLU A 47 -13.88 6.58 -6.80
CA GLU A 47 -14.92 6.04 -5.91
C GLU A 47 -14.29 5.32 -4.71
N LYS A 48 -14.73 5.69 -3.51
CA LYS A 48 -14.31 5.01 -2.26
C LYS A 48 -15.00 3.66 -2.17
N ARG A 49 -14.23 2.59 -1.97
CA ARG A 49 -14.81 1.25 -1.77
C ARG A 49 -15.64 1.25 -0.49
N LYS A 50 -16.87 0.73 -0.56
CA LYS A 50 -17.71 0.50 0.64
C LYS A 50 -17.34 -0.84 1.25
N TYR A 51 -16.95 -0.82 2.51
CA TYR A 51 -16.63 -2.02 3.29
C TYR A 51 -17.83 -2.39 4.17
N LYS A 52 -18.10 -3.69 4.27
CA LYS A 52 -19.13 -4.23 5.16
C LYS A 52 -18.45 -5.03 6.26
N ASP A 53 -18.20 -4.37 7.38
CA ASP A 53 -17.57 -4.99 8.54
C ASP A 53 -18.52 -6.00 9.19
N SER A 54 -17.99 -7.19 9.48
CA SER A 54 -18.67 -8.15 10.34
C SER A 54 -18.62 -7.68 11.80
N PHE A 55 -19.41 -8.33 12.66
CA PHE A 55 -19.37 -8.05 14.09
C PHE A 55 -17.95 -8.26 14.67
N THR A 56 -17.26 -9.33 14.26
CA THR A 56 -15.88 -9.59 14.71
C THR A 56 -14.91 -8.53 14.23
N ASP A 57 -15.06 -8.03 13.00
CA ASP A 57 -14.24 -6.94 12.47
C ASP A 57 -14.44 -5.69 13.33
N LEU A 58 -15.68 -5.32 13.62
CA LEU A 58 -16.00 -4.16 14.47
C LEU A 58 -15.42 -4.28 15.88
N VAL A 59 -15.36 -5.48 16.46
CA VAL A 59 -14.70 -5.71 17.76
C VAL A 59 -13.20 -5.40 17.67
N PHE A 60 -12.50 -5.93 16.66
CA PHE A 60 -11.07 -5.66 16.48
C PHE A 60 -10.81 -4.18 16.16
N ILE A 61 -11.59 -3.60 15.26
CA ILE A 61 -11.52 -2.20 14.85
C ILE A 61 -11.66 -1.29 16.07
N ASN A 62 -12.72 -1.45 16.86
CA ASN A 62 -12.96 -0.59 18.01
C ASN A 62 -11.95 -0.86 19.15
N GLY A 63 -11.47 -2.10 19.30
CA GLY A 63 -10.35 -2.40 20.20
C GLY A 63 -9.07 -1.65 19.83
N CYS A 64 -8.69 -1.64 18.55
CA CYS A 64 -7.55 -0.86 18.04
C CYS A 64 -7.77 0.65 18.22
N ARG A 65 -8.97 1.14 17.89
CA ARG A 65 -9.38 2.55 18.10
C ARG A 65 -9.23 2.96 19.56
N GLU A 66 -9.66 2.14 20.52
CA GLU A 66 -9.50 2.42 21.94
C GLU A 66 -8.03 2.41 22.38
N ALA A 67 -7.26 1.41 21.95
CA ALA A 67 -5.84 1.30 22.28
C ALA A 67 -5.05 2.52 21.78
N PHE A 68 -5.24 2.91 20.52
CA PHE A 68 -4.61 4.11 19.98
C PHE A 68 -5.16 5.39 20.59
N GLY A 69 -6.45 5.43 20.96
CA GLY A 69 -7.05 6.59 21.61
C GLY A 69 -6.43 6.88 22.98
N LYS A 70 -6.13 5.82 23.75
CA LYS A 70 -5.38 5.92 25.02
C LYS A 70 -3.99 6.50 24.82
N VAL A 71 -3.29 6.12 23.75
CA VAL A 71 -1.95 6.66 23.42
C VAL A 71 -2.03 8.10 22.90
N ALA A 72 -3.06 8.42 22.13
CA ALA A 72 -3.30 9.75 21.59
C ALA A 72 -3.75 10.75 22.66
N GLY A 73 -4.33 10.28 23.77
CA GLY A 73 -4.99 11.12 24.77
C GLY A 73 -6.32 11.70 24.26
N TRP A 74 -6.89 11.10 23.21
CA TRP A 74 -8.11 11.55 22.56
C TRP A 74 -8.82 10.37 21.89
N GLN A 75 -10.15 10.39 21.90
CA GLN A 75 -10.99 9.36 21.27
C GLN A 75 -11.97 10.02 20.30
N SER A 76 -12.19 9.38 19.14
CA SER A 76 -13.21 9.81 18.18
C SER A 76 -14.61 9.73 18.80
N PRO A 77 -15.53 10.65 18.48
CA PRO A 77 -16.92 10.60 18.93
C PRO A 77 -17.83 9.70 18.06
N ARG A 78 -17.30 9.12 16.97
CA ARG A 78 -18.06 8.26 16.05
C ARG A 78 -18.71 7.08 16.74
N SER A 79 -19.80 6.57 16.18
CA SER A 79 -20.49 5.41 16.73
C SER A 79 -19.61 4.15 16.66
N TRP A 80 -20.13 3.05 17.21
CA TRP A 80 -19.48 1.75 17.15
C TRP A 80 -19.40 1.21 15.71
N GLU A 81 -20.47 1.40 14.94
CA GLU A 81 -20.62 0.97 13.54
C GLU A 81 -19.69 1.73 12.59
N GLU A 82 -19.36 2.98 12.92
CA GLU A 82 -18.37 3.80 12.24
C GLU A 82 -16.94 3.60 12.82
N GLY A 83 -16.69 2.42 13.39
CA GLY A 83 -15.47 2.13 14.15
C GLY A 83 -14.20 2.35 13.34
N TYR A 84 -14.22 2.04 12.04
CA TYR A 84 -13.02 2.10 11.20
C TYR A 84 -12.62 3.55 10.91
N GLU A 85 -13.60 4.37 10.53
CA GLU A 85 -13.42 5.81 10.38
C GLU A 85 -12.97 6.44 11.71
N GLY A 86 -13.56 6.01 12.83
CA GLY A 86 -13.16 6.45 14.16
C GLY A 86 -11.71 6.07 14.50
N MET A 87 -11.27 4.86 14.14
CA MET A 87 -9.88 4.42 14.28
C MET A 87 -8.93 5.29 13.47
N VAL A 88 -9.29 5.62 12.22
CA VAL A 88 -8.48 6.48 11.35
C VAL A 88 -8.42 7.92 11.87
N GLU A 89 -9.51 8.47 12.42
CA GLU A 89 -9.50 9.77 13.10
C GLU A 89 -8.58 9.80 14.31
N VAL A 90 -8.58 8.72 15.10
CA VAL A 90 -7.64 8.56 16.22
C VAL A 90 -6.20 8.49 15.72
N SER A 91 -5.91 7.81 14.61
CA SER A 91 -4.58 7.81 14.00
C SER A 91 -4.14 9.21 13.57
N HIS A 92 -5.03 10.01 12.99
CA HIS A 92 -4.78 11.42 12.68
C HIS A 92 -4.47 12.21 13.95
N ALA A 93 -5.27 12.05 15.01
CA ALA A 93 -5.04 12.72 16.29
C ALA A 93 -3.72 12.29 16.93
N LEU A 94 -3.35 11.02 16.85
CA LEU A 94 -2.07 10.49 17.33
C LEU A 94 -0.89 11.10 16.55
N ALA A 95 -1.04 11.38 15.26
CA ALA A 95 0.00 12.04 14.47
C ALA A 95 0.13 13.57 14.71
N ARG A 96 -0.84 14.20 15.40
CA ARG A 96 -0.76 15.63 15.74
C ARG A 96 0.38 15.88 16.71
N ASN A 97 1.15 16.93 16.44
CA ASN A 97 2.28 17.39 17.26
C ASN A 97 3.37 16.33 17.52
N ARG A 98 3.46 15.30 16.68
CA ARG A 98 4.54 14.31 16.68
C ARG A 98 5.33 14.38 15.37
N ASN A 99 6.64 14.17 15.47
CA ASN A 99 7.48 13.85 14.31
C ASN A 99 7.32 12.37 13.91
N ALA A 100 7.96 11.94 12.81
CA ALA A 100 7.84 10.57 12.32
C ALA A 100 8.25 9.51 13.36
N ALA A 101 9.40 9.68 14.01
CA ALA A 101 9.92 8.73 14.99
C ALA A 101 9.02 8.63 16.24
N GLU A 102 8.56 9.76 16.76
CA GLU A 102 7.63 9.81 17.89
C GLU A 102 6.29 9.14 17.57
N GLN A 103 5.77 9.35 16.36
CA GLN A 103 4.55 8.71 15.90
C GLN A 103 4.74 7.19 15.80
N GLN A 104 5.82 6.73 15.16
CA GLN A 104 6.12 5.30 15.01
C GLN A 104 6.25 4.62 16.38
N ALA A 105 6.99 5.23 17.31
CA ALA A 105 7.14 4.71 18.67
C ALA A 105 5.81 4.68 19.44
N ALA A 106 4.94 5.68 19.24
CA ALA A 106 3.61 5.70 19.85
C ALA A 106 2.71 4.58 19.30
N VAL A 107 2.73 4.35 17.99
CA VAL A 107 1.97 3.27 17.34
C VAL A 107 2.45 1.90 17.80
N LEU A 108 3.76 1.69 17.91
CA LEU A 108 4.36 0.43 18.39
C LEU A 108 3.91 0.06 19.82
N LYS A 109 3.52 1.02 20.68
CA LYS A 109 2.95 0.71 22.01
C LYS A 109 1.63 -0.06 21.94
N GLY A 110 0.90 0.05 20.82
CA GLY A 110 -0.32 -0.71 20.57
C GLY A 110 -0.08 -2.11 20.00
N PHE A 111 1.16 -2.45 19.61
CA PHE A 111 1.49 -3.77 19.07
C PHE A 111 1.66 -4.78 20.22
N PRO A 112 1.41 -6.08 19.96
CA PRO A 112 1.66 -7.13 20.94
C PRO A 112 3.12 -7.17 21.39
N LYS A 113 3.37 -7.51 22.65
CA LYS A 113 4.74 -7.76 23.14
C LYS A 113 5.13 -9.20 22.85
N VAL A 114 6.26 -9.39 22.18
CA VAL A 114 6.79 -10.71 21.83
C VAL A 114 7.89 -11.09 22.83
N PRO A 115 7.83 -12.28 23.47
CA PRO A 115 8.89 -12.73 24.36
C PRO A 115 10.22 -12.92 23.62
N ASN A 116 11.35 -12.57 24.25
CA ASN A 116 12.69 -12.69 23.66
C ASN A 116 13.09 -14.10 23.19
N TRP A 117 12.44 -15.14 23.72
CA TRP A 117 12.68 -16.53 23.31
C TRP A 117 11.93 -16.92 22.03
N PHE A 118 10.89 -16.18 21.62
CA PHE A 118 10.03 -16.53 20.48
C PHE A 118 10.84 -16.74 19.20
N ARG A 119 11.65 -15.74 18.82
CA ARG A 119 12.56 -15.81 17.65
C ARG A 119 13.61 -16.91 17.72
N LYS A 120 13.96 -17.40 18.92
CA LYS A 120 14.87 -18.54 19.06
C LYS A 120 14.16 -19.85 18.72
N LEU A 121 12.86 -19.95 19.03
CA LEU A 121 12.04 -21.12 18.74
C LEU A 121 11.50 -21.11 17.31
N PHE A 122 11.25 -19.94 16.76
CA PHE A 122 10.71 -19.73 15.41
C PHE A 122 11.68 -18.87 14.58
N PRO A 123 12.85 -19.38 14.19
CA PRO A 123 13.73 -18.67 13.27
C PRO A 123 13.08 -18.49 11.90
N TYR A 124 13.56 -17.52 11.14
CA TYR A 124 13.14 -17.32 9.76
C TYR A 124 13.25 -18.62 8.94
N SER A 125 12.23 -18.88 8.12
CA SER A 125 12.24 -19.91 7.09
C SER A 125 11.39 -19.46 5.89
N ASP A 126 11.78 -19.89 4.69
CA ASP A 126 11.03 -19.61 3.45
C ASP A 126 9.57 -20.11 3.58
N TRP A 127 9.37 -21.31 4.15
CA TRP A 127 8.04 -21.84 4.45
C TRP A 127 7.24 -20.96 5.44
N GLY A 128 7.89 -20.43 6.47
CA GLY A 128 7.26 -19.51 7.42
C GLY A 128 6.78 -18.23 6.74
N ALA A 129 7.57 -17.69 5.81
CA ALA A 129 7.19 -16.53 5.01
C ALA A 129 5.98 -16.82 4.10
N GLU A 130 5.98 -17.96 3.40
CA GLU A 130 4.84 -18.39 2.58
C GLU A 130 3.59 -18.68 3.39
N LEU A 131 3.72 -19.28 4.58
CA LEU A 131 2.60 -19.51 5.48
C LEU A 131 1.99 -18.17 5.94
N ASN A 132 2.83 -17.19 6.32
CA ASN A 132 2.35 -15.87 6.72
C ASN A 132 1.62 -15.16 5.57
N ALA A 133 2.18 -15.20 4.36
CA ALA A 133 1.49 -14.65 3.19
C ALA A 133 0.14 -15.35 2.95
N ARG A 134 0.11 -16.69 3.06
CA ARG A 134 -1.11 -17.49 2.87
C ARG A 134 -2.21 -17.18 3.88
N ILE A 135 -1.88 -16.97 5.15
CA ILE A 135 -2.88 -16.71 6.20
C ILE A 135 -3.26 -15.23 6.31
N THR A 136 -2.46 -14.31 5.77
CA THR A 136 -2.68 -12.86 5.88
C THR A 136 -4.09 -12.42 5.42
N PRO A 137 -4.61 -12.88 4.26
CA PRO A 137 -5.96 -12.51 3.82
C PRO A 137 -7.07 -12.89 4.82
N LEU A 138 -6.90 -13.98 5.56
CA LEU A 138 -7.87 -14.43 6.56
C LEU A 138 -7.91 -13.50 7.78
N PHE A 139 -6.76 -12.97 8.19
CA PHE A 139 -6.64 -12.20 9.44
C PHE A 139 -6.63 -10.68 9.26
N PHE A 140 -6.32 -10.18 8.06
CA PHE A 140 -6.07 -8.74 7.85
C PHE A 140 -6.95 -8.09 6.77
N SER A 141 -7.77 -8.85 6.03
CA SER A 141 -8.62 -8.26 5.00
C SER A 141 -9.63 -7.23 5.52
N TRP A 142 -10.10 -7.36 6.77
CA TRP A 142 -10.92 -6.33 7.42
C TRP A 142 -10.17 -5.00 7.60
N LEU A 143 -8.85 -5.07 7.84
CA LEU A 143 -8.01 -3.92 8.15
C LEU A 143 -7.53 -3.23 6.88
N VAL A 144 -7.00 -3.99 5.92
CA VAL A 144 -6.35 -3.45 4.73
C VAL A 144 -7.18 -3.59 3.45
N GLY A 145 -8.29 -4.33 3.50
CA GLY A 145 -9.12 -4.63 2.34
C GLY A 145 -8.73 -5.92 1.61
N PRO A 146 -9.39 -6.23 0.48
CA PRO A 146 -9.10 -7.41 -0.34
C PRO A 146 -7.63 -7.54 -0.69
N CYS A 147 -7.08 -8.71 -0.42
CA CYS A 147 -5.69 -9.04 -0.67
C CYS A 147 -5.52 -10.53 -0.95
N GLU A 148 -4.47 -10.87 -1.70
CA GLU A 148 -4.18 -12.25 -2.11
C GLU A 148 -2.68 -12.56 -2.09
N PRO A 149 -2.28 -13.82 -1.82
CA PRO A 149 -0.87 -14.20 -1.84
C PRO A 149 -0.35 -14.29 -3.29
N VAL A 150 0.79 -13.66 -3.55
CA VAL A 150 1.45 -13.59 -4.86
C VAL A 150 2.88 -14.12 -4.80
N GLU A 151 3.41 -14.50 -5.96
CA GLU A 151 4.82 -14.89 -6.09
C GLU A 151 5.73 -13.65 -6.15
N VAL A 152 6.87 -13.74 -5.48
CA VAL A 152 7.89 -12.70 -5.39
C VAL A 152 9.27 -13.34 -5.53
N THR A 153 10.23 -12.58 -6.05
CA THR A 153 11.61 -13.04 -6.19
C THR A 153 12.48 -12.40 -5.11
N ILE A 154 12.99 -13.22 -4.19
CA ILE A 154 13.86 -12.78 -3.09
C ILE A 154 15.20 -13.47 -3.25
N ASN A 155 16.28 -12.70 -3.46
CA ASN A 155 17.65 -13.22 -3.64
C ASN A 155 17.76 -14.34 -4.71
N GLY A 156 17.03 -14.18 -5.82
CA GLY A 156 17.02 -15.16 -6.93
C GLY A 156 16.13 -16.37 -6.72
N LYS A 157 15.40 -16.47 -5.60
CA LYS A 157 14.40 -17.51 -5.36
C LYS A 157 12.98 -16.97 -5.55
N THR A 158 12.14 -17.70 -6.26
CA THR A 158 10.70 -17.43 -6.34
C THR A 158 10.00 -18.08 -5.15
N LEU A 159 9.28 -17.29 -4.36
CA LEU A 159 8.50 -17.74 -3.20
C LEU A 159 7.09 -17.18 -3.30
N LYS A 160 6.08 -17.92 -2.82
CA LYS A 160 4.71 -17.39 -2.67
C LYS A 160 4.55 -16.66 -1.34
N SER A 161 5.46 -15.73 -1.07
CA SER A 161 5.55 -14.99 0.19
C SER A 161 5.17 -13.52 0.06
N GLY A 162 4.67 -13.09 -1.11
CA GLY A 162 4.08 -11.78 -1.31
C GLY A 162 2.59 -11.78 -0.96
N VAL A 163 2.05 -10.65 -0.53
CA VAL A 163 0.62 -10.39 -0.39
C VAL A 163 0.29 -9.09 -1.10
N GLN A 164 -0.46 -9.18 -2.20
CA GLN A 164 -0.93 -8.02 -2.93
C GLN A 164 -2.24 -7.54 -2.33
N ILE A 165 -2.25 -6.32 -1.81
CA ILE A 165 -3.47 -5.61 -1.42
C ILE A 165 -3.94 -4.82 -2.64
N GLU A 166 -5.17 -5.07 -3.10
CA GLU A 166 -5.70 -4.47 -4.33
C GLU A 166 -5.89 -2.96 -4.16
N LYS A 167 -6.54 -2.55 -3.07
CA LYS A 167 -6.73 -1.15 -2.67
C LYS A 167 -6.75 -1.08 -1.16
N CYS A 168 -5.73 -0.47 -0.57
CA CYS A 168 -5.53 -0.43 0.86
C CYS A 168 -6.57 0.46 1.53
N ARG A 169 -7.49 -0.17 2.27
CA ARG A 169 -8.55 0.51 3.02
C ARG A 169 -7.99 1.62 3.92
N TYR A 170 -6.90 1.35 4.64
CA TYR A 170 -6.31 2.33 5.56
C TYR A 170 -5.73 3.54 4.82
N LEU A 171 -5.03 3.29 3.70
CA LEU A 171 -4.47 4.37 2.87
C LEU A 171 -5.59 5.19 2.21
N GLU A 172 -6.62 4.54 1.68
CA GLU A 172 -7.79 5.18 1.08
C GLU A 172 -8.59 6.02 2.07
N THR A 173 -8.85 5.50 3.27
CA THR A 173 -9.62 6.22 4.31
C THR A 173 -8.80 7.34 4.94
N SER A 174 -7.52 7.08 5.25
CA SER A 174 -6.66 8.10 5.89
C SER A 174 -6.23 9.20 4.93
N GLY A 175 -6.07 8.87 3.64
CA GLY A 175 -5.72 9.81 2.59
C GLY A 175 -4.39 10.52 2.84
N CYS A 176 -3.48 9.92 3.60
CA CYS A 176 -2.26 10.58 4.07
C CYS A 176 -1.04 9.65 3.98
N THR A 177 -0.08 10.02 3.12
CA THR A 177 1.22 9.35 2.95
C THR A 177 1.94 9.18 4.29
N GLY A 178 1.98 10.22 5.12
CA GLY A 178 2.63 10.18 6.43
C GLY A 178 1.99 9.19 7.40
N LEU A 179 0.65 9.05 7.39
CA LEU A 179 -0.03 8.04 8.21
C LEU A 179 0.22 6.62 7.68
N CYS A 180 0.20 6.42 6.38
CA CYS A 180 0.54 5.12 5.78
C CYS A 180 1.95 4.69 6.19
N VAL A 181 2.93 5.58 6.08
CA VAL A 181 4.32 5.26 6.41
C VAL A 181 4.54 5.10 7.90
N ASN A 182 4.13 6.08 8.71
CA ASN A 182 4.48 6.11 10.14
C ASN A 182 3.53 5.33 11.05
N SER A 183 2.32 5.01 10.60
CA SER A 183 1.38 4.19 11.39
C SER A 183 1.23 2.77 10.87
N CYS A 184 1.46 2.52 9.58
CA CYS A 184 1.31 1.17 9.01
C CYS A 184 2.68 0.57 8.64
N LYS A 185 3.35 1.10 7.61
CA LYS A 185 4.58 0.51 7.06
C LYS A 185 5.69 0.36 8.10
N MET A 186 6.18 1.46 8.67
CA MET A 186 7.37 1.42 9.53
C MET A 186 7.14 0.59 10.81
N PRO A 187 6.04 0.77 11.57
CA PRO A 187 5.77 -0.06 12.73
C PRO A 187 5.60 -1.55 12.39
N THR A 188 4.91 -1.87 11.29
CA THR A 188 4.68 -3.27 10.89
C THR A 188 5.98 -3.95 10.45
N GLN A 189 6.78 -3.28 9.61
CA GLN A 189 8.11 -3.78 9.21
C GLN A 189 9.02 -3.98 10.43
N TYR A 190 9.02 -3.04 11.38
CA TYR A 190 9.78 -3.18 12.63
C TYR A 190 9.31 -4.38 13.43
N PHE A 191 8.00 -4.53 13.65
CA PHE A 191 7.43 -5.61 14.45
C PHE A 191 7.75 -6.98 13.86
N PHE A 192 7.50 -7.17 12.56
CA PHE A 192 7.78 -8.45 11.91
C PHE A 192 9.29 -8.75 11.89
N THR A 193 10.11 -7.80 11.46
CA THR A 193 11.56 -8.02 11.28
C THR A 193 12.29 -8.17 12.62
N THR A 194 11.99 -7.29 13.58
CA THR A 194 12.74 -7.18 14.84
C THR A 194 12.13 -8.03 15.95
N GLU A 195 10.81 -7.98 16.14
CA GLU A 195 10.15 -8.66 17.26
C GLU A 195 9.83 -10.12 16.92
N LEU A 196 9.27 -10.39 15.73
CA LEU A 196 8.94 -11.75 15.29
C LEU A 196 10.10 -12.49 14.64
N GLY A 197 11.15 -11.78 14.19
CA GLY A 197 12.29 -12.39 13.50
C GLY A 197 11.98 -12.84 12.08
N MET A 198 10.96 -12.26 11.45
CA MET A 198 10.57 -12.51 10.07
C MET A 198 10.71 -11.22 9.26
N PRO A 199 11.71 -11.10 8.38
CA PRO A 199 11.85 -9.93 7.53
C PRO A 199 10.57 -9.65 6.76
N LEU A 200 10.17 -8.39 6.72
CA LEU A 200 8.99 -7.95 5.97
C LEU A 200 9.28 -6.60 5.33
N THR A 201 9.15 -6.53 4.01
CA THR A 201 9.12 -5.26 3.26
C THR A 201 7.69 -4.92 2.86
N MET A 202 7.29 -3.66 3.00
CA MET A 202 5.99 -3.16 2.52
C MET A 202 6.20 -2.06 1.50
N GLU A 203 5.54 -2.18 0.35
CA GLU A 203 5.65 -1.29 -0.79
C GLU A 203 4.25 -0.71 -1.11
N PRO A 204 3.87 0.40 -0.47
CA PRO A 204 2.62 1.08 -0.79
C PRO A 204 2.74 1.82 -2.12
N ASN A 205 1.69 1.77 -2.94
CA ASN A 205 1.52 2.60 -4.11
C ASN A 205 0.51 3.70 -3.81
N PHE A 206 0.94 4.96 -3.91
CA PHE A 206 0.10 6.12 -3.58
C PHE A 206 -0.74 6.61 -4.75
N GLU A 207 -0.53 6.09 -5.96
CA GLU A 207 -1.31 6.44 -7.16
C GLU A 207 -2.61 5.65 -7.23
N ASP A 208 -2.53 4.32 -7.05
CA ASP A 208 -3.69 3.41 -7.08
C ASP A 208 -4.17 2.98 -5.68
N MET A 209 -3.47 3.41 -4.63
CA MET A 209 -3.71 3.06 -3.23
C MET A 209 -3.47 1.57 -2.89
N SER A 210 -2.84 0.79 -3.77
CA SER A 210 -2.47 -0.60 -3.50
C SER A 210 -1.27 -0.70 -2.54
N CYS A 211 -0.96 -1.90 -2.06
CA CYS A 211 0.25 -2.15 -1.27
C CYS A 211 0.69 -3.60 -1.43
N LEU A 212 1.99 -3.81 -1.65
CA LEU A 212 2.59 -5.15 -1.65
C LEU A 212 3.30 -5.38 -0.31
N MET A 213 3.01 -6.49 0.35
CA MET A 213 3.73 -6.96 1.54
C MET A 213 4.58 -8.17 1.15
N ILE A 214 5.86 -8.17 1.47
CA ILE A 214 6.81 -9.20 1.05
C ILE A 214 7.45 -9.84 2.28
N PHE A 215 6.92 -10.99 2.69
CA PHE A 215 7.50 -11.76 3.78
C PHE A 215 8.80 -12.44 3.32
N GLY A 216 9.83 -12.36 4.16
CA GLY A 216 11.18 -12.85 3.89
C GLY A 216 12.12 -11.83 3.22
N GLN A 217 11.63 -10.66 2.83
CA GLN A 217 12.47 -9.58 2.32
C GLN A 217 12.85 -8.62 3.46
N THR A 218 14.14 -8.30 3.57
CA THR A 218 14.62 -7.29 4.52
C THR A 218 14.17 -5.91 4.07
N PRO A 219 13.57 -5.10 4.98
CA PRO A 219 13.24 -3.72 4.67
C PRO A 219 14.47 -2.94 4.20
N PRO A 220 14.34 -2.07 3.19
CA PRO A 220 15.41 -1.15 2.81
C PRO A 220 15.73 -0.19 3.97
N SER A 221 16.93 0.40 3.91
CA SER A 221 17.30 1.54 4.76
C SER A 221 16.38 2.74 4.49
N ALA A 222 16.35 3.71 5.41
CA ALA A 222 15.57 4.93 5.18
C ALA A 222 16.10 5.75 3.99
N GLU A 223 17.41 5.71 3.69
CA GLU A 223 17.97 6.41 2.53
C GLU A 223 17.57 5.77 1.19
N ASP A 224 17.50 4.44 1.16
CA ASP A 224 17.24 3.66 -0.04
C ASP A 224 15.74 3.46 -0.31
N ASP A 225 14.89 3.63 0.70
CA ASP A 225 13.45 3.45 0.58
C ASP A 225 12.79 4.62 -0.17
N VAL A 226 12.29 4.32 -1.37
CA VAL A 226 11.61 5.27 -2.25
C VAL A 226 10.39 5.92 -1.61
N VAL A 227 9.82 5.33 -0.55
CA VAL A 227 8.68 5.88 0.17
C VAL A 227 8.99 7.24 0.78
N PHE A 228 10.24 7.50 1.19
CA PHE A 228 10.65 8.78 1.79
C PHE A 228 10.82 9.92 0.78
N LYS A 229 10.69 9.62 -0.52
CA LYS A 229 10.74 10.58 -1.63
C LYS A 229 9.34 10.95 -2.14
N GLN A 230 8.28 10.40 -1.53
CA GLN A 230 6.90 10.53 -2.00
C GLN A 230 6.27 11.87 -1.60
N LYS A 231 5.39 12.36 -2.47
CA LYS A 231 4.53 13.53 -2.19
C LYS A 231 3.44 13.15 -1.19
N CYS A 232 2.86 14.16 -0.52
CA CYS A 232 1.64 13.90 0.24
C CYS A 232 0.49 13.60 -0.74
N CYS A 233 -0.40 12.67 -0.39
CA CYS A 233 -1.69 12.52 -1.08
C CYS A 233 -2.47 13.86 -0.98
N THR A 234 -2.58 14.59 -2.09
CA THR A 234 -3.14 15.96 -2.12
C THR A 234 -4.65 16.01 -1.99
N SER A 235 -5.35 14.93 -2.31
CA SER A 235 -6.82 14.90 -2.32
C SER A 235 -7.45 14.92 -0.93
N TYR A 236 -6.73 14.53 0.13
CA TYR A 236 -7.32 14.25 1.45
C TYR A 236 -6.43 14.60 2.66
N CYS A 237 -5.22 15.09 2.46
CA CYS A 237 -4.28 15.38 3.55
C CYS A 237 -4.35 16.87 3.95
N PRO A 238 -4.76 17.23 5.17
CA PRO A 238 -4.83 18.63 5.60
C PRO A 238 -3.47 19.34 5.59
N THR A 239 -2.39 18.58 5.68
CA THR A 239 -1.01 19.08 5.63
C THR A 239 -0.37 18.96 4.24
N SER A 240 -1.11 18.51 3.20
CA SER A 240 -0.56 18.52 1.85
C SER A 240 -0.44 19.95 1.36
N SER A 241 0.78 20.35 1.02
CA SER A 241 1.03 21.54 0.22
C SER A 241 1.30 21.11 -1.21
N PRO A 242 0.59 21.66 -2.22
CA PRO A 242 0.87 21.40 -3.63
C PRO A 242 2.31 21.76 -4.03
N ALA A 243 2.94 22.67 -3.28
CA ALA A 243 4.30 23.13 -3.53
C ALA A 243 5.39 22.21 -2.94
N SER A 244 5.04 21.26 -2.07
CA SER A 244 6.02 20.37 -1.45
C SER A 244 6.28 19.15 -2.32
N GLU A 245 7.52 19.01 -2.81
CA GLU A 245 7.93 17.84 -3.61
C GLU A 245 8.02 16.55 -2.80
N VAL A 246 8.18 16.66 -1.47
CA VAL A 246 8.22 15.55 -0.53
C VAL A 246 7.24 15.80 0.61
N CYS A 247 6.55 14.77 1.09
CA CYS A 247 5.60 14.93 2.18
C CYS A 247 6.31 15.27 3.51
N PRO A 248 6.02 16.40 4.17
CA PRO A 248 6.74 16.81 5.38
C PRO A 248 6.62 15.81 6.53
N LYS A 249 5.54 15.03 6.57
CA LYS A 249 5.29 14.02 7.60
C LYS A 249 6.11 12.73 7.44
N LEU A 250 6.92 12.61 6.39
CA LEU A 250 7.83 11.48 6.21
C LEU A 250 9.17 11.65 6.93
N ARG A 251 9.40 12.82 7.54
CA ARG A 251 10.65 13.16 8.24
C ARG A 251 10.40 13.38 9.73
#